data_AF-W8BWR9-F1
#
_entry.id   AF-W8BWR9-F1
#
_cell.length_a   1.000
_cell.length_b   1.000
_cell.length_c   1.000
_cell.angle_alpha   90.00
_cell.angle_beta   90.00
_cell.angle_gamma   90.00
#
_symmetry.space_group_name_H-M   'P 1'
#
loop_
_entity.id
_entity.type
_entity.pdbx_description
1 polymer ?
#
loop_
_entity_poly.entity_id
_entity_poly.type
_entity_poly.pdbx_seq_one_letter_code
_entity_poly.pdbx_strand_id
1 'polypeptide(L)'
;KNCTQIKELIGKIMEKCLKIREYLPKYEQIKNILENEPEANYILQMAAADIEKPLVTGEFNEEMYYLICSLTDKCWERIHTGHFSEVSLDVRKTYTLANYYKVFPNNN
;
A
#
# COMPACT_ATOMS: atom_id res chain seq x y z
N LYS A 1 12.52 -32.69 10.87
CA LYS A 1 12.55 -31.61 11.89
C LYS A 1 12.49 -30.21 11.26
N ASN A 2 13.23 -29.95 10.16
CA ASN A 2 13.25 -28.63 9.50
C ASN A 2 11.90 -28.20 8.88
N CYS A 3 11.15 -29.12 8.26
CA CYS A 3 9.88 -28.78 7.58
C CYS A 3 8.76 -28.30 8.54
N THR A 4 8.70 -28.84 9.76
CA THR A 4 7.70 -28.41 10.77
C THR A 4 8.01 -26.99 11.28
N GLN A 5 9.29 -26.68 11.50
CA GLN A 5 9.72 -25.35 11.95
C GLN A 5 9.50 -24.27 10.88
N ILE A 6 9.71 -24.61 9.60
CA ILE A 6 9.40 -23.71 8.48
C ILE A 6 7.90 -23.40 8.41
N LYS A 7 7.03 -24.41 8.57
CA LYS A 7 5.58 -24.21 8.58
C LYS A 7 5.11 -23.33 9.74
N GLU A 8 5.66 -23.53 10.94
CA GLU A 8 5.38 -22.65 12.09
C GLU A 8 5.85 -21.21 11.87
N LEU A 9 7.02 -21.02 11.25
CA LEU A 9 7.54 -19.70 10.93
C LEU A 9 6.64 -18.97 9.91
N ILE A 10 6.23 -19.67 8.84
CA ILE A 10 5.31 -19.14 7.82
C ILE A 10 3.98 -18.75 8.48
N GLY A 11 3.42 -19.62 9.32
CA GLY A 11 2.17 -19.33 10.05
C GLY A 11 2.28 -18.07 10.91
N LYS A 12 3.39 -17.88 11.63
CA LYS A 12 3.65 -16.67 12.43
C LYS A 12 3.82 -15.41 11.58
N ILE A 13 4.42 -15.52 10.40
CA ILE A 13 4.58 -14.40 9.46
C ILE A 13 3.21 -14.00 8.91
N MET A 14 2.41 -14.97 8.47
CA MET A 14 1.05 -14.72 7.97
C MET A 14 0.17 -14.05 9.03
N GLU A 15 0.23 -14.50 10.29
CA GLU A 15 -0.51 -13.89 11.40
C GLU A 15 -0.10 -12.43 11.64
N LYS A 16 1.21 -12.12 11.54
CA LYS A 16 1.69 -10.74 11.64
C LYS A 16 1.22 -9.88 10.49
N CYS A 17 1.27 -10.37 9.25
CA CYS A 17 0.78 -9.65 8.08
C CYS A 17 -0.72 -9.34 8.19
N LEU A 18 -1.52 -10.32 8.65
CA LEU A 18 -2.94 -10.13 8.95
C LEU A 18 -3.18 -9.03 9.97
N LYS A 19 -2.45 -9.04 11.10
CA LYS A 19 -2.55 -7.99 12.12
C LYS A 19 -2.16 -6.62 11.58
N ILE A 20 -1.12 -6.52 10.75
CA ILE A 20 -0.72 -5.21 10.23
C ILE A 20 -1.76 -4.68 9.23
N ARG A 21 -2.39 -5.55 8.44
CA ARG A 21 -3.49 -5.18 7.54
C ARG A 21 -4.67 -4.53 8.27
N GLU A 22 -4.94 -4.88 9.52
CA GLU A 22 -5.99 -4.24 10.34
C GLU A 22 -5.72 -2.75 10.62
N TYR A 23 -4.45 -2.32 10.55
CA TYR A 23 -4.05 -0.92 10.73
C TYR A 23 -4.07 -0.13 9.42
N LEU A 24 -4.30 -0.78 8.28
CA LEU A 24 -4.40 -0.06 7.02
C LEU A 24 -5.67 0.78 7.01
N PRO A 25 -5.56 2.06 6.62
CA PRO A 25 -6.74 2.90 6.53
C PRO A 25 -7.63 2.39 5.39
N LYS A 26 -8.92 2.24 5.67
CA LYS A 26 -9.91 1.94 4.64
C LYS A 26 -9.98 3.09 3.65
N TYR A 27 -10.30 2.80 2.39
CA TYR A 27 -10.45 3.82 1.36
C TYR A 27 -11.38 4.98 1.79
N GLU A 28 -12.51 4.66 2.42
CA GLU A 28 -13.46 5.68 2.92
C GLU A 28 -12.85 6.66 3.93
N GLN A 29 -11.81 6.26 4.65
CA GLN A 29 -11.11 7.11 5.62
C GLN A 29 -10.10 8.04 4.96
N ILE A 30 -9.66 7.73 3.74
CA ILE A 30 -8.61 8.47 3.02
C ILE A 30 -9.11 9.20 1.78
N LYS A 31 -10.32 8.91 1.27
CA LYS A 31 -10.85 9.49 0.02
C LYS A 31 -10.80 11.02 0.00
N ASN A 32 -11.09 11.67 1.14
CA ASN A 32 -11.08 13.14 1.25
C ASN A 32 -9.67 13.74 1.09
N ILE A 33 -8.62 12.97 1.42
CA ILE A 33 -7.22 13.37 1.20
C ILE A 33 -6.89 13.40 -0.29
N LEU A 34 -7.61 12.61 -1.08
CA LEU A 34 -7.31 12.33 -2.49
C LEU A 34 -8.22 13.11 -3.44
N GLU A 35 -9.13 13.95 -2.94
CA GLU A 35 -10.11 14.70 -3.75
C GLU A 35 -9.43 15.55 -4.84
N ASN A 36 -8.28 16.13 -4.53
CA ASN A 36 -7.52 16.99 -5.46
C ASN A 36 -6.49 16.22 -6.31
N GLU A 37 -6.34 14.90 -6.12
CA GLU A 37 -5.35 14.05 -6.80
C GLU A 37 -6.07 12.85 -7.44
N PRO A 38 -6.80 13.04 -8.55
CA PRO A 38 -7.71 12.03 -9.10
C PRO A 38 -7.01 10.72 -9.51
N GLU A 39 -5.77 10.80 -10.00
CA GLU A 39 -4.96 9.63 -10.32
C GLU A 39 -4.58 8.83 -9.07
N ALA A 40 -4.13 9.53 -8.02
CA ALA A 40 -3.84 8.88 -6.74
C ALA A 40 -5.10 8.27 -6.13
N ASN A 41 -6.23 8.97 -6.26
CA ASN A 41 -7.52 8.51 -5.80
C ASN A 41 -7.90 7.17 -6.42
N TYR A 42 -7.83 7.10 -7.76
CA TYR A 42 -8.11 5.87 -8.49
C TYR A 42 -7.18 4.71 -8.09
N ILE A 43 -5.86 4.96 -8.05
CA ILE A 43 -4.87 3.91 -7.73
C ILE A 43 -5.07 3.39 -6.30
N LEU A 44 -5.26 4.28 -5.32
CA LEU A 44 -5.42 3.88 -3.92
C LEU A 44 -6.78 3.25 -3.63
N GLN A 45 -7.83 3.60 -4.38
CA GLN A 45 -9.10 2.89 -4.34
C GLN A 45 -8.94 1.43 -4.79
N MET A 46 -8.26 1.22 -5.92
CA MET A 46 -7.98 -0.11 -6.45
C MET A 46 -7.13 -0.93 -5.48
N ALA A 47 -6.12 -0.30 -4.88
CA ALA A 47 -5.23 -0.96 -3.92
C ALA A 47 -5.93 -1.35 -2.62
N ALA A 48 -6.83 -0.49 -2.11
CA ALA A 48 -7.66 -0.81 -0.96
C ALA A 48 -8.54 -2.04 -1.23
N ALA A 49 -9.18 -2.09 -2.39
CA ALA A 49 -9.98 -3.23 -2.80
C ALA A 49 -9.14 -4.50 -3.00
N ASP A 50 -7.92 -4.38 -3.54
CA ASP A 50 -7.00 -5.51 -3.73
C ASP A 50 -6.54 -6.10 -2.40
N ILE A 51 -6.18 -5.24 -1.44
CA ILE A 51 -5.83 -5.67 -0.10
C ILE A 51 -7.02 -6.32 0.60
N GLU A 52 -8.25 -5.90 0.35
CA GLU A 52 -9.43 -6.52 0.96
C GLU A 52 -9.67 -7.99 0.56
N LYS A 53 -9.03 -8.48 -0.51
CA LYS A 53 -9.13 -9.87 -0.96
C LYS A 53 -8.56 -10.86 0.08
N PRO A 54 -9.06 -12.11 0.14
CA PRO A 54 -8.51 -13.13 1.03
C PRO A 54 -7.07 -13.51 0.65
N LEU A 55 -6.17 -13.55 1.63
CA LEU A 55 -4.75 -13.94 1.44
C LEU A 55 -4.57 -15.36 0.86
N VAL A 56 -5.54 -16.25 1.07
CA VAL A 56 -5.49 -17.64 0.59
C VAL A 56 -5.72 -17.75 -0.93
N THR A 57 -6.30 -16.72 -1.54
CA THR A 57 -6.63 -16.65 -2.98
C THR A 57 -5.93 -15.50 -3.69
N GLY A 58 -5.19 -14.66 -2.95
CA GLY A 58 -4.57 -13.45 -3.47
C GLY A 58 -3.27 -13.77 -4.17
N GLU A 59 -3.34 -14.13 -5.45
CA GLU A 59 -2.16 -14.04 -6.31
C GLU A 59 -1.59 -12.62 -6.22
N PHE A 60 -0.26 -12.53 -6.20
CA PHE A 60 0.44 -11.26 -6.27
C PHE A 60 -0.09 -10.45 -7.47
N ASN A 61 -0.73 -9.33 -7.20
CA ASN A 61 -1.27 -8.45 -8.22
C ASN A 61 -0.14 -7.54 -8.72
N GLU A 62 0.61 -8.03 -9.70
CA GLU A 62 1.78 -7.34 -10.26
C GLU A 62 1.42 -5.96 -10.86
N GLU A 63 0.29 -5.88 -11.57
CA GLU A 63 -0.21 -4.61 -12.11
C GLU A 63 -0.44 -3.59 -10.99
N MET A 64 -1.07 -4.02 -9.89
CA MET A 64 -1.32 -3.13 -8.77
C MET A 64 -0.02 -2.68 -8.11
N TYR A 65 0.94 -3.58 -7.95
CA TYR A 65 2.27 -3.24 -7.43
C TYR A 65 2.97 -2.17 -8.27
N TYR A 66 2.95 -2.29 -9.61
CA TYR A 66 3.56 -1.29 -10.48
C TYR A 66 2.85 0.05 -10.44
N LEU A 67 1.51 0.08 -10.39
CA LEU A 67 0.73 1.31 -10.26
C LEU A 67 1.03 2.04 -8.95
N ILE A 68 1.24 1.30 -7.87
CA ILE A 68 1.63 1.89 -6.59
C ILE A 68 3.07 2.39 -6.62
N CYS A 69 3.98 1.64 -7.24
CA CYS A 69 5.36 2.07 -7.39
C CYS A 69 5.43 3.37 -8.20
N SER A 70 4.72 3.46 -9.33
CA SER A 70 4.70 4.67 -10.15
C SER A 70 4.10 5.86 -9.41
N LEU A 71 3.02 5.66 -8.65
CA LEU A 71 2.46 6.71 -7.79
C LEU A 71 3.46 7.17 -6.72
N THR A 72 4.16 6.23 -6.09
CA THR A 72 5.17 6.51 -5.08
C THR A 72 6.31 7.34 -5.65
N ASP A 73 6.83 6.94 -6.81
CA ASP A 73 7.94 7.62 -7.48
C ASP A 73 7.54 9.03 -7.92
N LYS A 74 6.35 9.19 -8.49
CA LYS A 74 5.79 10.50 -8.87
C LYS A 74 5.66 11.44 -7.67
N CYS A 75 5.16 10.94 -6.54
CA CYS A 75 5.07 11.74 -5.32
C CYS A 75 6.47 12.06 -4.76
N TRP A 76 7.40 11.11 -4.84
CA TRP A 76 8.79 11.33 -4.44
C TRP A 76 9.43 12.44 -5.27
N GLU A 77 9.27 12.42 -6.60
CA GLU A 77 9.74 13.47 -7.51
C GLU A 77 9.26 14.85 -7.07
N ARG A 78 7.96 15.01 -6.79
CA ARG A 78 7.41 16.28 -6.30
C ARG A 78 8.01 16.69 -4.94
N ILE A 79 8.29 15.72 -4.06
CA ILE A 79 8.85 15.97 -2.72
C ILE A 79 10.32 16.37 -2.80
N HIS A 80 11.11 15.72 -3.67
CA HIS A 80 12.56 15.85 -3.67
C HIS A 80 13.10 16.91 -4.67
N THR A 81 12.26 17.43 -5.56
CA THR A 81 12.66 18.45 -6.54
C THR A 81 12.46 19.89 -6.07
N GLY A 82 11.81 20.10 -4.92
CA GLY A 82 11.55 21.43 -4.33
C GLY A 82 11.92 21.52 -2.85
N HIS A 83 11.75 22.70 -2.25
CA HIS A 83 11.92 22.83 -0.80
C HIS A 83 10.75 22.12 -0.10
N PHE A 84 11.04 21.19 0.82
CA PHE A 84 10.02 20.32 1.43
C PHE A 84 8.81 21.07 2.02
N SER A 85 9.02 22.30 2.52
CA SER A 85 7.97 23.16 3.08
C SER A 85 6.96 23.66 2.03
N GLU A 86 7.34 23.71 0.76
CA GLU A 86 6.52 24.18 -0.35
C GLU A 86 5.66 23.06 -0.96
N VAL A 87 5.98 21.81 -0.64
CA VAL A 87 5.20 20.65 -1.06
C VAL A 87 3.86 20.65 -0.33
N SER A 88 2.76 20.50 -1.07
CA SER A 88 1.44 20.46 -0.46
C SER A 88 1.32 19.32 0.55
N LEU A 89 0.50 19.52 1.59
CA LEU A 89 0.25 18.49 2.58
C LEU A 89 -0.39 17.24 1.94
N ASP A 90 -1.20 17.43 0.90
CA ASP A 90 -1.87 16.35 0.18
C ASP A 90 -0.88 15.45 -0.54
N VAL A 91 0.13 16.01 -1.24
CA VAL A 91 1.18 15.22 -1.89
C VAL A 91 1.95 14.37 -0.87
N ARG A 92 2.26 14.94 0.31
CA ARG A 92 2.97 14.22 1.37
C ARG A 92 2.12 13.08 1.95
N LYS A 93 0.83 13.33 2.21
CA LYS A 93 -0.10 12.29 2.67
C LYS A 93 -0.28 11.19 1.62
N THR A 94 -0.43 11.55 0.36
CA THR A 94 -0.53 10.61 -0.76
C THR A 94 0.73 9.76 -0.89
N TYR A 95 1.92 10.35 -0.78
CA TYR A 95 3.19 9.62 -0.74
C TYR A 95 3.21 8.59 0.39
N THR A 96 2.81 8.99 1.60
CA THR A 96 2.74 8.08 2.75
C THR A 96 1.77 6.93 2.48
N LEU A 97 0.55 7.23 1.99
CA LEU A 97 -0.45 6.21 1.67
C LEU A 97 0.06 5.23 0.61
N ALA A 98 0.63 5.73 -0.50
CA ALA A 98 1.19 4.88 -1.55
C ALA A 98 2.28 3.95 -1.02
N ASN A 99 3.19 4.45 -0.17
CA ASN A 99 4.21 3.61 0.45
C ASN A 99 3.62 2.55 1.39
N TYR A 100 2.54 2.86 2.12
CA TYR A 100 1.85 1.86 2.94
C TYR A 100 1.34 0.72 2.06
N TYR A 101 0.62 1.02 0.99
CA TYR A 101 0.11 -0.01 0.09
C TYR A 101 1.25 -0.72 -0.70
N LYS A 102 2.40 -0.07 -0.93
CA LYS A 102 3.60 -0.66 -1.57
C LYS A 102 4.23 -1.79 -0.74
N VAL A 103 4.05 -1.77 0.57
CA VAL A 103 4.60 -2.78 1.52
C VAL A 103 3.66 -3.97 1.70
N PHE A 104 2.38 -3.85 1.29
CA PHE A 104 1.40 -4.95 1.30
C PHE A 104 1.03 -5.48 -0.11
N PRO A 105 1.98 -5.69 -1.04
CA PRO A 105 1.65 -6.56 -2.15
C PRO A 105 1.31 -7.92 -1.54
N ASN A 106 0.18 -8.51 -1.94
CA ASN A 106 -0.19 -9.86 -1.53
C ASN A 106 1.03 -10.78 -1.74
N ASN A 107 1.71 -11.11 -0.64
CA ASN A 107 2.88 -11.97 -0.66
C ASN A 107 2.36 -13.40 -0.76
N ASN A 108 2.58 -14.01 -1.94
CA ASN A 108 2.63 -15.47 -2.06
C ASN A 108 3.82 -16.03 -1.28
#